data_AF-A0A222FAA1-F1
#
_entry.id   AF-A0A222FAA1-F1
#
_cell.length_a   1.000
_cell.length_b   1.000
_cell.length_c   1.000
_cell.angle_alpha   90.00
_cell.angle_beta   90.00
_cell.angle_gamma   90.00
#
_symmetry.space_group_name_H-M   'P 1'
#
loop_
_entity.id
_entity.type
_entity.pdbx_description
1 polymer ?
#
loop_
_entity_poly.entity_id
_entity_poly.type
_entity_poly.pdbx_seq_one_letter_code
_entity_poly.pdbx_strand_id
1 'polypeptide(L)'
;MFGSRLQEEPEFISELRAVETEDRLRKNLTGMLEDAGLEICDTNTPTEFAAAATVAIMKLVLNTAGRRFESLSFENRFVTGLFGFIVAHNLSRRTNADLGIVLGIAGLDLFSREEIDQVYKLGSSYRRLRQHRQMHLALGEIVEEFLSHPDAEELQNLATLYRMCLQPEA
;
A
#
# COMPACT_ATOMS: atom_id res chain seq x y z
N MET A 1 17.47 -37.62 -4.77
CA MET A 1 16.82 -36.31 -4.59
C MET A 1 17.47 -35.64 -3.40
N PHE A 2 18.31 -34.63 -3.62
CA PHE A 2 18.88 -33.85 -2.52
C PHE A 2 17.88 -32.75 -2.14
N GLY A 3 17.19 -32.95 -1.01
CA GLY A 3 16.42 -31.90 -0.37
C GLY A 3 17.40 -30.92 0.26
N SER A 4 17.60 -29.77 -0.39
CA SER A 4 18.22 -28.62 0.26
C SER A 4 17.33 -28.23 1.43
N ARG A 5 17.79 -28.45 2.66
CA ARG A 5 17.25 -27.74 3.82
C ARG A 5 17.43 -26.26 3.51
N LEU A 6 16.33 -25.53 3.30
CA LEU A 6 16.34 -24.07 3.33
C LEU A 6 16.91 -23.71 4.71
N GLN A 7 18.14 -23.21 4.72
CA GLN A 7 18.77 -22.71 5.91
C GLN A 7 17.91 -21.52 6.35
N GLU A 8 17.21 -21.64 7.48
CA GLU A 8 16.43 -20.55 8.02
C GLU A 8 17.36 -19.36 8.20
N GLU A 9 17.03 -18.26 7.54
CA GLU A 9 17.79 -17.03 7.61
C GLU A 9 17.83 -16.56 9.08
N PRO A 10 19.01 -16.24 9.64
CA PRO A 10 19.08 -15.69 10.98
C PRO A 10 18.21 -14.44 11.10
N GLU A 11 17.43 -14.33 12.17
CA GLU A 11 16.51 -13.22 12.45
C GLU A 11 17.18 -11.86 12.26
N PHE A 12 18.42 -11.70 12.74
CA PHE A 12 19.24 -10.51 12.54
C PHE A 12 19.45 -10.12 11.06
N ILE A 13 19.66 -11.08 10.15
CA ILE A 13 19.82 -10.78 8.72
C ILE A 13 18.48 -10.32 8.12
N SER A 14 17.36 -10.91 8.57
CA SER A 14 16.03 -10.51 8.12
C SER A 14 15.67 -9.10 8.59
N GLU A 15 16.07 -8.72 9.80
CA GLU A 15 15.90 -7.36 10.35
C GLU A 15 16.77 -6.35 9.62
N LEU A 16 18.05 -6.68 9.35
CA LEU A 16 18.95 -5.81 8.58
C LEU A 16 18.40 -5.52 7.18
N ARG A 17 17.85 -6.53 6.50
CA ARG A 17 17.23 -6.34 5.17
C ARG A 17 15.94 -5.52 5.23
N ALA A 18 15.15 -5.67 6.30
CA ALA A 18 13.98 -4.85 6.51
C ALA A 18 14.40 -3.38 6.62
N VAL A 19 15.34 -3.05 7.52
CA VAL A 19 15.88 -1.70 7.68
C VAL A 19 16.46 -1.13 6.38
N GLU A 20 17.28 -1.90 5.66
CA GLU A 20 17.81 -1.48 4.35
C GLU A 20 16.68 -1.17 3.35
N THR A 21 15.61 -1.97 3.37
CA THR A 21 14.45 -1.75 2.50
C THR A 21 13.66 -0.50 2.89
N GLU A 22 13.50 -0.26 4.19
CA GLU A 22 12.87 0.96 4.73
C GLU A 22 13.66 2.21 4.32
N ASP A 23 14.97 2.22 4.56
CA ASP A 23 15.85 3.34 4.21
C ASP A 23 15.84 3.64 2.71
N ARG A 24 15.89 2.58 1.89
CA ARG A 24 15.82 2.72 0.43
C ARG A 24 14.47 3.29 -0.01
N LEU A 25 13.37 2.81 0.55
CA LEU A 25 12.03 3.31 0.25
C LEU A 25 11.88 4.77 0.68
N ARG A 26 12.32 5.13 1.88
CA ARG A 26 12.32 6.53 2.36
C ARG A 26 13.08 7.40 1.36
N LYS A 27 14.35 7.09 1.10
CA LYS A 27 15.22 7.86 0.22
C LYS A 27 14.64 8.06 -1.18
N ASN A 28 14.05 7.02 -1.76
CA ASN A 28 13.50 7.09 -3.11
C ASN A 28 12.16 7.84 -3.17
N LEU A 29 11.35 7.78 -2.11
CA LEU A 29 10.07 8.48 -2.03
C LEU A 29 10.20 9.93 -1.56
N THR A 30 11.28 10.30 -0.83
CA THR A 30 11.44 11.61 -0.18
C THR A 30 11.10 12.78 -1.11
N GLY A 31 11.69 12.85 -2.31
CA GLY A 31 11.44 13.99 -3.22
C GLY A 31 9.98 14.12 -3.64
N MET A 32 9.33 13.01 -4.00
CA MET A 32 7.91 13.02 -4.40
C MET A 32 6.98 13.34 -3.23
N LEU A 33 7.31 12.86 -2.02
CA LEU A 33 6.54 13.15 -0.83
C LEU A 33 6.68 14.62 -0.43
N GLU A 34 7.89 15.17 -0.44
CA GLU A 34 8.16 16.59 -0.16
C GLU A 34 7.43 17.51 -1.14
N ASP A 35 7.47 17.21 -2.45
CA ASP A 35 6.74 17.96 -3.48
C ASP A 35 5.21 17.94 -3.24
N ALA A 36 4.70 16.89 -2.61
CA ALA A 36 3.30 16.73 -2.25
C ALA A 36 2.95 17.24 -0.83
N GLY A 37 3.93 17.76 -0.07
CA GLY A 37 3.75 18.17 1.33
C GLY A 37 3.44 17.00 2.27
N LEU A 38 3.97 15.81 1.97
CA LEU A 38 3.80 14.57 2.70
C LEU A 38 5.14 14.11 3.29
N GLU A 39 5.08 13.28 4.32
CA GLU A 39 6.25 12.61 4.89
C GLU A 39 5.87 11.21 5.39
N ILE A 40 6.86 10.32 5.44
CA ILE A 40 6.74 9.07 6.20
C ILE A 40 7.36 9.37 7.56
N CYS A 41 6.55 9.43 8.61
CA CYS A 41 7.03 9.71 9.97
C CYS A 41 8.15 8.74 10.38
N ASP A 42 9.02 9.16 11.30
CA ASP A 42 9.96 8.25 11.94
C ASP A 42 9.19 7.22 12.78
N THR A 43 9.56 5.96 12.62
CA THR A 43 8.84 4.80 13.18
C THR A 43 9.82 3.88 13.87
N ASN A 44 9.38 3.19 14.92
CA ASN A 44 10.26 2.34 15.73
C ASN A 44 10.23 0.87 15.32
N THR A 45 9.28 0.49 14.46
CA THR A 45 9.11 -0.89 14.01
C THR A 45 8.81 -0.97 12.51
N PRO A 46 9.14 -2.10 11.85
CA PRO A 46 8.78 -2.33 10.45
C PRO A 46 7.28 -2.26 10.18
N THR A 47 6.47 -2.60 11.18
CA THR A 47 5.00 -2.53 11.14
C THR A 47 4.50 -1.09 11.12
N GLU A 48 5.02 -0.25 12.01
CA GLU A 48 4.70 1.18 12.01
C GLU A 48 5.18 1.84 10.70
N PHE A 49 6.37 1.48 10.22
CA PHE A 49 6.90 1.95 8.95
C PHE A 49 5.97 1.59 7.79
N ALA A 50 5.63 0.31 7.64
CA ALA A 50 4.80 -0.17 6.55
C ALA A 50 3.41 0.47 6.56
N ALA A 51 2.85 0.73 7.75
CA ALA A 51 1.60 1.48 7.88
C ALA A 51 1.74 2.93 7.41
N ALA A 52 2.72 3.67 7.95
CA ALA A 52 2.96 5.07 7.59
C ALA A 52 3.28 5.23 6.09
N ALA A 53 4.11 4.35 5.54
CA ALA A 53 4.44 4.31 4.12
C ALA A 53 3.22 4.00 3.25
N THR A 54 2.36 3.07 3.67
CA THR A 54 1.09 2.79 2.96
C THR A 54 0.23 4.05 2.86
N VAL A 55 0.03 4.75 3.98
CA VAL A 55 -0.78 5.97 4.02
C VAL A 55 -0.17 7.07 3.15
N ALA A 56 1.14 7.30 3.27
CA ALA A 56 1.86 8.30 2.49
C ALA A 56 1.76 8.04 0.98
N ILE A 57 1.98 6.79 0.55
CA ILE A 57 1.86 6.37 -0.85
C ILE A 57 0.43 6.57 -1.35
N MET A 58 -0.58 6.19 -0.58
CA MET A 58 -1.97 6.37 -1.00
C MET A 58 -2.35 7.85 -1.12
N LYS A 59 -1.87 8.70 -0.21
CA LYS A 59 -2.05 10.16 -0.32
C LYS A 59 -1.34 10.71 -1.56
N LEU A 60 -0.14 10.22 -1.87
CA LEU A 60 0.60 10.61 -3.07
C LEU A 60 -0.13 10.22 -4.36
N VAL A 61 -0.70 9.01 -4.41
CA VAL A 61 -1.53 8.53 -5.53
C VAL A 61 -2.79 9.38 -5.69
N LEU A 62 -3.48 9.69 -4.60
CA LEU A 62 -4.67 10.56 -4.60
C LEU A 62 -4.34 11.97 -5.12
N ASN A 63 -3.27 12.57 -4.61
CA ASN A 63 -2.80 13.89 -5.04
C ASN A 63 -2.48 13.91 -6.54
N THR A 64 -1.74 12.90 -7.02
CA THR A 64 -1.38 12.75 -8.44
C THR A 64 -2.61 12.52 -9.32
N ALA A 65 -3.61 11.80 -8.80
CA ALA A 65 -4.89 11.58 -9.47
C ALA A 65 -5.81 12.81 -9.45
N GLY A 66 -5.44 13.90 -8.75
CA GLY A 66 -6.28 15.09 -8.58
C GLY A 66 -7.52 14.83 -7.73
N ARG A 67 -7.45 13.89 -6.79
CA ARG A 67 -8.55 13.47 -5.91
C ARG A 67 -8.24 13.80 -4.46
N ARG A 68 -9.29 14.04 -3.66
CA ARG A 68 -9.21 14.13 -2.20
C ARG A 68 -10.04 13.00 -1.62
N PHE A 69 -9.49 12.28 -0.64
CA PHE A 69 -10.16 11.11 -0.07
C PHE A 69 -11.56 11.44 0.46
N GLU A 70 -11.70 12.59 1.13
CA GLU A 70 -12.93 13.06 1.75
C GLU A 70 -13.99 13.47 0.72
N SER A 71 -13.60 13.76 -0.53
CA SER A 71 -14.56 14.08 -1.60
C SER A 71 -15.03 12.86 -2.38
N LEU A 72 -14.41 11.69 -2.19
CA LEU A 72 -14.75 10.48 -2.93
C LEU A 72 -16.12 9.94 -2.47
N SER A 73 -16.87 9.37 -3.43
CA SER A 73 -18.02 8.52 -3.13
C SER A 73 -17.59 7.31 -2.30
N PHE A 74 -18.55 6.67 -1.65
CA PHE A 74 -18.30 5.48 -0.86
C PHE A 74 -17.63 4.36 -1.68
N GLU A 75 -18.08 4.15 -2.92
CA GLU A 75 -17.52 3.17 -3.85
C GLU A 75 -16.07 3.52 -4.21
N ASN A 76 -15.76 4.80 -4.42
CA ASN A 76 -14.40 5.25 -4.75
C ASN A 76 -13.46 5.21 -3.52
N ARG A 77 -13.97 5.46 -2.31
CA ARG A 77 -13.22 5.22 -1.06
C ARG A 77 -12.90 3.74 -0.88
N PHE A 78 -13.83 2.86 -1.23
CA PHE A 78 -13.58 1.41 -1.24
C PHE A 78 -12.46 1.03 -2.22
N VAL A 79 -12.49 1.54 -3.46
CA VAL A 79 -11.39 1.33 -4.43
C VAL A 79 -10.06 1.82 -3.85
N THR A 80 -10.06 2.96 -3.17
CA THR A 80 -8.87 3.50 -2.51
C THR A 80 -8.34 2.57 -1.41
N GLY A 81 -9.22 2.01 -0.58
CA GLY A 81 -8.83 1.01 0.42
C GLY A 81 -8.27 -0.27 -0.18
N LEU A 82 -8.75 -0.63 -1.38
CA LEU A 82 -8.29 -1.78 -2.14
C LEU A 82 -6.84 -1.60 -2.63
N PHE A 83 -6.52 -0.42 -3.16
CA PHE A 83 -5.14 -0.04 -3.48
C PHE A 83 -4.27 0.01 -2.22
N GLY A 84 -4.77 0.60 -1.15
CA GLY A 84 -4.08 0.65 0.15
C GLY A 84 -3.75 -0.75 0.69
N PHE A 85 -4.67 -1.70 0.55
CA PHE A 85 -4.43 -3.10 0.91
C PHE A 85 -3.29 -3.73 0.11
N ILE A 86 -3.24 -3.50 -1.21
CA ILE A 86 -2.19 -4.07 -2.08
C ILE A 86 -0.83 -3.45 -1.75
N VAL A 87 -0.78 -2.15 -1.48
CA VAL A 87 0.44 -1.45 -1.04
C VAL A 87 0.90 -2.00 0.31
N ALA A 88 0.01 -2.06 1.31
CA ALA A 88 0.29 -2.62 2.63
C ALA A 88 0.79 -4.07 2.56
N HIS A 89 0.18 -4.89 1.71
CA HIS A 89 0.58 -6.28 1.50
C HIS A 89 2.01 -6.39 0.96
N ASN A 90 2.35 -5.59 -0.05
CA ASN A 90 3.70 -5.61 -0.63
C ASN A 90 4.75 -5.05 0.33
N LEU A 91 4.44 -3.96 1.04
CA LEU A 91 5.34 -3.41 2.05
C LEU A 91 5.58 -4.40 3.19
N SER A 92 4.52 -5.04 3.69
CA SER A 92 4.65 -6.00 4.79
C SER A 92 5.52 -7.21 4.41
N ARG A 93 5.42 -7.69 3.18
CA ARG A 93 6.29 -8.76 2.67
C ARG A 93 7.75 -8.34 2.52
N ARG A 94 8.01 -7.05 2.26
CA ARG A 94 9.35 -6.50 2.05
C ARG A 94 10.06 -6.16 3.37
N THR A 95 9.30 -5.75 4.39
CA THR A 95 9.82 -5.32 5.69
C THR A 95 9.59 -6.33 6.81
N ASN A 96 9.01 -7.51 6.50
CA ASN A 96 8.59 -8.50 7.50
C ASN A 96 7.60 -7.94 8.55
N ALA A 97 6.78 -6.96 8.17
CA ALA A 97 5.76 -6.40 9.05
C ALA A 97 4.54 -7.32 9.22
N ASP A 98 3.83 -7.16 10.35
CA ASP A 98 2.54 -7.81 10.56
C ASP A 98 1.45 -7.12 9.73
N LEU A 99 1.04 -7.77 8.64
CA LEU A 99 0.02 -7.25 7.73
C LEU A 99 -1.31 -6.92 8.44
N GLY A 100 -1.72 -7.70 9.44
CA GLY A 100 -2.96 -7.46 10.17
C GLY A 100 -2.89 -6.13 10.94
N ILE A 101 -1.75 -5.85 11.57
CA ILE A 101 -1.52 -4.59 12.29
C ILE A 101 -1.34 -3.43 11.30
N VAL A 102 -0.58 -3.62 10.22
CA VAL A 102 -0.40 -2.61 9.16
C VAL A 102 -1.75 -2.14 8.60
N LEU A 103 -2.63 -3.09 8.27
CA LEU A 103 -3.98 -2.78 7.76
C LEU A 103 -4.85 -2.09 8.82
N GLY A 104 -4.70 -2.46 10.10
CA GLY A 104 -5.40 -1.80 11.20
C GLY A 104 -5.00 -0.34 11.35
N ILE A 105 -3.69 -0.06 11.36
CA ILE A 105 -3.15 1.31 11.49
C ILE A 105 -3.48 2.12 10.24
N ALA A 106 -3.11 1.64 9.05
CA ALA A 106 -3.38 2.35 7.80
C ALA A 106 -4.89 2.53 7.55
N GLY A 107 -5.70 1.57 7.99
CA GLY A 107 -7.15 1.66 7.95
C GLY A 107 -7.69 2.80 8.82
N LEU A 108 -7.18 2.98 10.04
CA LEU A 108 -7.56 4.10 10.92
C LEU A 108 -7.08 5.46 10.41
N ASP A 109 -5.94 5.50 9.72
CA ASP A 109 -5.40 6.74 9.16
C ASP A 109 -6.06 7.13 7.83
N LEU A 110 -6.58 6.16 7.07
CA LEU A 110 -7.28 6.40 5.81
C LEU A 110 -8.79 6.54 5.99
N PHE A 111 -9.40 5.81 6.93
CA PHE A 111 -10.86 5.72 7.10
C PHE A 111 -11.28 6.12 8.52
N SER A 112 -12.43 6.78 8.63
CA SER A 112 -13.08 6.96 9.93
C SER A 112 -13.52 5.62 10.53
N ARG A 113 -13.70 5.59 11.86
CA ARG A 113 -14.09 4.37 12.58
C ARG A 113 -15.41 3.77 12.05
N GLU A 114 -16.36 4.62 11.68
CA GLU A 114 -17.65 4.23 11.11
C GLU A 114 -17.52 3.61 9.71
N GLU A 115 -16.48 3.97 8.96
CA GLU A 115 -16.18 3.44 7.63
C GLU A 115 -15.45 2.10 7.70
N ILE A 116 -14.60 1.89 8.70
CA ILE A 116 -13.85 0.62 8.90
C ILE A 116 -14.81 -0.56 9.03
N ASP A 117 -15.86 -0.43 9.85
CA ASP A 117 -16.88 -1.47 9.99
C ASP A 117 -17.62 -1.77 8.67
N GLN A 118 -17.74 -0.77 7.79
CA GLN A 118 -18.37 -0.90 6.48
C GLN A 118 -17.42 -1.54 5.46
N VAL A 119 -16.12 -1.22 5.52
CA VAL A 119 -15.07 -1.88 4.74
C VAL A 119 -15.00 -3.37 5.08
N TYR A 120 -15.08 -3.76 6.35
CA TYR A 120 -15.15 -5.18 6.74
C TYR A 120 -16.42 -5.87 6.22
N LYS A 121 -17.58 -5.20 6.23
CA LYS A 121 -18.82 -5.73 5.63
C LYS A 121 -18.69 -5.89 4.11
N LEU A 122 -18.03 -4.96 3.42
CA LEU A 122 -17.73 -5.06 1.98
C LEU A 122 -16.66 -6.11 1.67
N GLY A 123 -15.73 -6.36 2.60
CA GLY A 123 -14.81 -7.51 2.61
C GLY A 123 -15.54 -8.85 2.45
N SER A 124 -16.80 -8.94 2.89
CA SER A 124 -17.64 -10.13 2.64
C SER A 124 -18.15 -10.22 1.18
N SER A 125 -18.35 -9.08 0.51
CA SER A 125 -18.65 -9.01 -0.94
C SER A 125 -17.40 -9.33 -1.78
N TYR A 126 -16.22 -9.10 -1.19
CA TYR A 126 -14.89 -9.49 -1.69
C TYR A 126 -14.68 -10.99 -1.89
N ARG A 127 -15.55 -11.86 -1.34
CA ARG A 127 -15.57 -13.29 -1.70
C ARG A 127 -15.70 -13.52 -3.21
N ARG A 128 -16.19 -12.51 -3.95
CA ARG A 128 -16.27 -12.47 -5.41
C ARG A 128 -14.97 -12.07 -6.11
N LEU A 129 -13.94 -11.53 -5.43
CA LEU A 129 -12.67 -11.16 -6.08
C LEU A 129 -11.83 -12.32 -6.58
N ARG A 130 -12.12 -13.56 -6.16
CA ARG A 130 -11.58 -14.74 -6.83
C ARG A 130 -11.93 -14.76 -8.33
N GLN A 131 -13.04 -14.11 -8.71
CA GLN A 131 -13.47 -13.91 -10.11
C GLN A 131 -12.72 -12.76 -10.81
N HIS A 132 -12.09 -11.85 -10.06
CA HIS A 132 -11.29 -10.71 -10.54
C HIS A 132 -9.79 -10.89 -10.30
N ARG A 133 -9.32 -12.14 -10.20
CA ARG A 133 -7.91 -12.49 -9.94
C ARG A 133 -6.93 -11.78 -10.88
N GLN A 134 -7.26 -11.67 -12.17
CA GLN A 134 -6.39 -11.00 -13.14
C GLN A 134 -6.21 -9.50 -12.86
N MET A 135 -7.27 -8.83 -12.39
CA MET A 135 -7.21 -7.42 -12.02
C MET A 135 -6.34 -7.22 -10.77
N HIS A 136 -6.50 -8.08 -9.76
CA HIS A 136 -5.64 -8.06 -8.58
C HIS A 136 -4.17 -8.35 -8.92
N LEU A 137 -3.88 -9.27 -9.84
CA LEU A 137 -2.52 -9.54 -10.28
C LEU A 137 -1.90 -8.34 -11.00
N ALA A 138 -2.62 -7.75 -11.95
CA ALA A 138 -2.15 -6.56 -12.67
C ALA A 138 -1.93 -5.34 -11.75
N LEU A 139 -2.84 -5.13 -10.78
CA LEU A 139 -2.68 -4.10 -9.74
C LEU A 139 -1.46 -4.39 -8.86
N GLY A 140 -1.26 -5.66 -8.49
CA GLY A 140 -0.11 -6.11 -7.72
C GLY A 140 1.21 -5.85 -8.43
N GLU A 141 1.30 -6.15 -9.73
CA GLU A 141 2.50 -5.95 -10.55
C GLU A 141 2.88 -4.47 -10.62
N ILE A 142 1.93 -3.57 -10.88
CA ILE A 142 2.20 -2.12 -10.97
C ILE A 142 2.60 -1.53 -9.62
N VAL A 143 1.96 -1.97 -8.53
CA VAL A 143 2.40 -1.57 -7.17
C VAL A 143 3.78 -2.12 -6.86
N GLU A 144 4.08 -3.35 -7.26
CA GLU A 144 5.39 -3.97 -7.07
C GLU A 144 6.50 -3.25 -7.85
N GLU A 145 6.21 -2.83 -9.08
CA GLU A 145 7.10 -2.04 -9.93
C GLU A 145 7.40 -0.67 -9.30
N PHE A 146 6.36 0.08 -8.94
CA PHE A 146 6.48 1.35 -8.21
C PHE A 146 7.30 1.21 -6.91
N LEU A 147 7.02 0.21 -6.09
CA LEU A 147 7.76 0.01 -4.83
C LEU A 147 9.22 -0.43 -5.04
N SER A 148 9.55 -0.99 -6.21
CA SER A 148 10.92 -1.41 -6.54
C SER A 148 11.75 -0.23 -7.04
N HIS A 149 11.14 0.66 -7.83
CA HIS A 149 11.78 1.84 -8.39
C HIS A 149 10.82 3.04 -8.29
N PRO A 150 10.66 3.66 -7.10
CA PRO A 150 9.75 4.77 -6.96
C PRO A 150 10.28 6.00 -7.71
N ASP A 151 9.59 6.39 -8.77
CA ASP A 151 9.82 7.63 -9.50
C ASP A 151 8.50 8.25 -9.99
N ALA A 152 8.61 9.41 -10.64
CA ALA A 152 7.46 10.15 -11.11
C ALA A 152 6.69 9.45 -12.25
N GLU A 153 7.37 8.64 -13.06
CA GLU A 153 6.74 7.88 -14.15
C GLU A 153 5.90 6.75 -13.56
N GLU A 154 6.46 5.97 -12.63
CA GLU A 154 5.75 4.88 -11.96
C GLU A 154 4.61 5.39 -11.08
N LEU A 155 4.79 6.54 -10.41
CA LEU A 155 3.71 7.19 -9.68
C LEU A 155 2.56 7.59 -10.62
N GLN A 156 2.88 8.13 -11.80
CA GLN A 156 1.88 8.51 -12.79
C GLN A 156 1.16 7.30 -13.39
N ASN A 157 1.87 6.18 -13.59
CA ASN A 157 1.30 4.90 -14.01
C ASN A 157 0.29 4.39 -12.96
N LEU A 158 0.70 4.34 -11.70
CA LEU A 158 -0.13 3.92 -10.57
C LEU A 158 -1.36 4.81 -10.41
N ALA A 159 -1.20 6.14 -10.50
CA ALA A 159 -2.30 7.11 -10.42
C ALA A 159 -3.27 7.01 -11.61
N THR A 160 -2.77 6.68 -12.80
CA THR A 160 -3.61 6.49 -13.99
C THR A 160 -4.46 5.24 -13.86
N LEU A 161 -3.86 4.12 -13.43
CA LEU A 161 -4.60 2.90 -13.14
C LEU A 161 -5.64 3.12 -12.05
N TYR A 162 -5.27 3.81 -10.97
CA TYR A 162 -6.20 4.19 -9.91
C TYR A 162 -7.41 4.94 -10.46
N ARG A 163 -7.20 5.98 -11.29
CA ARG A 163 -8.29 6.75 -11.92
C ARG A 163 -9.18 5.88 -12.82
N MET A 164 -8.61 4.93 -13.55
CA MET A 164 -9.38 4.00 -14.39
C MET A 164 -10.27 3.07 -13.57
N CYS A 165 -9.92 2.81 -12.31
CA CYS A 165 -10.71 2.01 -11.39
C CYS A 165 -11.81 2.82 -10.66
N LEU A 166 -11.79 4.15 -10.75
CA LEU A 166 -12.83 4.99 -10.14
C LEU A 166 -14.12 4.97 -10.94
N GLN A 167 -15.25 4.97 -10.24
CA GLN A 167 -16.54 5.24 -10.86
C GLN A 167 -16.69 6.73 -11.17
N PRO A 168 -17.43 7.09 -12.24
CA PRO A 168 -17.79 8.48 -12.50
C PRO A 168 -18.52 9.06 -11.29
N GLU A 169 -18.04 10.21 -10.81
CA GLU A 169 -18.74 10.97 -9.78
C GLU A 169 -19.96 11.66 -10.42
N ALA A 170 -21.13 11.51 -9.81
CA ALA A 170 -22.40 12.07 -10.27
C ALA A 170 -22.58 13.53 -9.84
#